data_AF-A0A960T0B0-F1
#
_entry.id   AF-A0A960T0B0-F1
#
_cell.length_a   1.000
_cell.length_b   1.000
_cell.length_c   1.000
_cell.angle_alpha   90.00
_cell.angle_beta   90.00
_cell.angle_gamma   90.00
#
_symmetry.space_group_name_H-M   'P 1'
#
loop_
_entity.id
_entity.type
_entity.pdbx_description
1 polymer ?
#
loop_
_entity_poly.entity_id
_entity_poly.type
_entity_poly.pdbx_seq_one_letter_code
_entity_poly.pdbx_strand_id
1 'polypeptide(L)'
;MEPQMPPREHPHDRSSRERILGWLRVVPGVARMRALRPGFDAHIGALVDAFAGFAMLDGELSPLEADLILDMLRSAFPEVDHGWLGRRLQRAVRNPRPLQTLALELRETYDDTGKLALGMQLFTLVDAAGRSERNRASFEVFMRRLGRPEFGAAILHEMRAPLEGPDGDGLPFERLVFGRDGSDVVLPPAASEHEFRVYRAGDLVLVRNTGQAPLWNRGRSVESGAFLRMRERQPLVLPGWTLSHEDLLFFLDVKRTGNAPAIYLEAGDEGFVAERTRGRLSQLRVRFGLEAEIEALRDTNLRVGSKAPLQSGERIVCHNHDRLSDESGFSLSINELRQRATRSGRRFRLAADRQEYLVSNDPSALARGDLLLGPKLAPRSVLFIGYDAGSAEGFLQVRES
;
A
#
# COMPACT_ATOMS: atom_id res chain seq x y z
N MET A 1 -78.30 -22.11 -20.94
CA MET A 1 -78.14 -21.91 -19.50
C MET A 1 -76.75 -21.34 -19.32
N GLU A 2 -76.62 -20.02 -19.30
CA GLU A 2 -75.37 -19.33 -18.98
C GLU A 2 -75.73 -17.89 -18.54
N PRO A 3 -75.29 -17.44 -17.36
CA PRO A 3 -75.81 -16.20 -16.75
C PRO A 3 -74.93 -14.96 -17.02
N GLN A 4 -75.66 -13.87 -17.29
CA GLN A 4 -75.46 -12.45 -16.93
C GLN A 4 -74.03 -11.88 -16.74
N MET A 5 -73.68 -10.96 -17.65
CA MET A 5 -72.73 -9.86 -17.42
C MET A 5 -73.32 -8.77 -16.50
N PRO A 6 -72.52 -8.17 -15.61
CA PRO A 6 -72.72 -6.80 -15.15
C PRO A 6 -71.86 -5.79 -15.96
N PRO A 7 -72.24 -4.49 -15.96
CA PRO A 7 -71.69 -3.50 -16.89
C PRO A 7 -70.55 -2.61 -16.32
N ARG A 8 -69.76 -2.12 -17.29
CA ARG A 8 -68.77 -1.02 -17.36
C ARG A 8 -68.58 -0.07 -16.16
N GLU A 9 -67.31 0.12 -15.80
CA GLU A 9 -66.75 1.41 -15.35
C GLU A 9 -65.63 1.88 -16.28
N HIS A 10 -65.63 3.19 -16.58
CA HIS A 10 -64.65 3.88 -17.41
C HIS A 10 -63.35 4.19 -16.64
N PRO A 11 -62.17 4.14 -17.28
CA PRO A 11 -60.91 4.53 -16.67
C PRO A 11 -60.72 6.05 -16.74
N HIS A 12 -60.60 6.70 -15.58
CA HIS A 12 -60.05 8.05 -15.48
C HIS A 12 -58.52 7.99 -15.41
N ASP A 13 -57.92 8.32 -16.54
CA ASP A 13 -56.71 9.12 -16.74
C ASP A 13 -56.00 9.65 -15.48
N ARG A 14 -54.70 9.33 -15.33
CA ARG A 14 -53.63 10.33 -15.46
C ARG A 14 -52.25 9.68 -15.42
N SER A 15 -51.70 9.55 -16.63
CA SER A 15 -50.27 9.60 -16.88
C SER A 15 -49.62 10.79 -16.17
N SER A 16 -48.32 10.67 -15.88
CA SER A 16 -47.38 11.71 -15.42
C SER A 16 -46.91 11.55 -13.97
N ARG A 17 -46.13 10.49 -13.69
CA ARG A 17 -45.09 10.50 -12.63
C ARG A 17 -44.07 9.35 -12.66
N GLU A 18 -43.90 8.62 -13.77
CA GLU A 18 -42.95 7.49 -13.86
C GLU A 18 -41.69 7.75 -14.72
N ARG A 19 -41.40 8.99 -15.08
CA ARG A 19 -40.13 9.31 -15.76
C ARG A 19 -39.56 10.63 -15.27
N ILE A 20 -39.04 10.65 -14.05
CA ILE A 20 -37.90 11.46 -13.56
C ILE A 20 -37.50 10.83 -12.21
N LEU A 21 -36.64 9.81 -12.23
CA LEU A 21 -35.88 9.36 -11.05
C LEU A 21 -34.57 8.64 -11.43
N GLY A 22 -34.17 8.74 -12.70
CA GLY A 22 -32.92 8.18 -13.23
C GLY A 22 -31.70 9.11 -13.18
N TRP A 23 -31.83 10.35 -12.66
CA TRP A 23 -30.78 11.38 -12.78
C TRP A 23 -30.18 11.90 -11.46
N LEU A 24 -30.53 11.32 -10.30
CA LEU A 24 -29.95 11.70 -9.00
C LEU A 24 -28.85 10.73 -8.52
N ARG A 25 -28.38 9.85 -9.42
CA ARG A 25 -26.99 9.38 -9.38
C ARG A 25 -26.16 10.51 -9.99
N VAL A 26 -25.05 10.87 -9.36
CA VAL A 26 -24.11 11.97 -9.71
C VAL A 26 -24.31 13.25 -8.88
N VAL A 27 -24.01 13.18 -7.58
CA VAL A 27 -23.24 14.22 -6.83
C VAL A 27 -22.50 13.50 -5.68
N PRO A 28 -21.15 13.47 -5.64
CA PRO A 28 -20.40 13.05 -4.45
C PRO A 28 -20.35 14.21 -3.44
N GLY A 29 -20.77 13.99 -2.19
CA GLY A 29 -20.40 14.89 -1.09
C GLY A 29 -21.50 15.45 -0.19
N VAL A 30 -22.76 15.00 -0.23
CA VAL A 30 -23.73 15.33 0.84
C VAL A 30 -24.72 14.18 1.07
N ALA A 31 -24.43 13.30 2.04
CA ALA A 31 -25.45 12.48 2.70
C ALA A 31 -25.00 12.13 4.12
N ARG A 32 -25.62 12.83 5.08
CA ARG A 32 -25.55 12.61 6.52
C ARG A 32 -26.05 11.20 6.89
N MET A 33 -25.43 10.63 7.94
CA MET A 33 -25.89 9.49 8.75
C MET A 33 -26.73 8.43 8.03
N ARG A 34 -26.07 7.45 7.39
CA ARG A 34 -26.70 6.14 7.20
C ARG A 34 -26.44 5.32 8.46
N ALA A 35 -27.50 5.10 9.23
CA ALA A 35 -27.58 3.95 10.11
C ALA A 35 -27.23 2.70 9.27
N LEU A 36 -26.23 1.97 9.71
CA LEU A 36 -25.78 0.74 9.09
C LEU A 36 -26.97 -0.24 9.05
N ARG A 37 -27.08 -1.03 7.97
CA ARG A 37 -28.19 -1.97 7.81
C ARG A 37 -28.22 -2.93 9.02
N PRO A 38 -29.41 -3.27 9.56
CA PRO A 38 -29.52 -4.28 10.62
C PRO A 38 -28.81 -5.57 10.18
N GLY A 39 -27.83 -6.02 10.96
CA GLY A 39 -26.97 -7.18 10.65
C GLY A 39 -25.51 -6.82 10.33
N PHE A 40 -25.23 -5.69 9.69
CA PHE A 40 -23.84 -5.24 9.45
C PHE A 40 -23.14 -4.86 10.77
N ASP A 41 -23.88 -4.24 11.69
CA ASP A 41 -23.42 -3.88 13.04
C ASP A 41 -23.05 -5.08 13.92
N ALA A 42 -23.71 -6.23 13.72
CA ALA A 42 -23.50 -7.42 14.52
C ALA A 42 -22.15 -8.08 14.20
N HIS A 43 -21.81 -8.18 12.90
CA HIS A 43 -20.54 -8.74 12.43
C HIS A 43 -19.35 -7.88 12.84
N ILE A 44 -19.44 -6.55 12.65
CA ILE A 44 -18.41 -5.62 13.12
C ILE A 44 -18.32 -5.64 14.65
N GLY A 45 -19.46 -5.80 15.34
CA GLY A 45 -19.51 -5.93 16.79
C GLY A 45 -18.63 -7.06 17.32
N ALA A 46 -18.79 -8.27 16.79
CA ALA A 46 -17.99 -9.44 17.20
C ALA A 46 -16.50 -9.25 16.89
N LEU A 47 -16.17 -8.61 15.78
CA LEU A 47 -14.78 -8.30 15.41
C LEU A 47 -14.14 -7.28 16.38
N VAL A 48 -14.84 -6.18 16.68
CA VAL A 48 -14.36 -5.17 17.65
C VAL A 48 -14.20 -5.81 19.03
N ASP A 49 -15.12 -6.69 19.43
CA ASP A 49 -15.01 -7.44 20.68
C ASP A 49 -13.78 -8.36 20.69
N ALA A 50 -13.44 -9.00 19.57
CA ALA A 50 -12.27 -9.86 19.48
C ALA A 50 -10.97 -9.05 19.64
N PHE A 51 -10.84 -7.92 18.93
CA PHE A 51 -9.70 -7.01 19.12
C PHE A 51 -9.57 -6.52 20.55
N ALA A 52 -10.68 -6.08 21.17
CA ALA A 52 -10.69 -5.66 22.56
C ALA A 52 -10.30 -6.81 23.51
N GLY A 53 -10.83 -8.01 23.27
CA GLY A 53 -10.55 -9.20 24.08
C GLY A 53 -9.08 -9.59 24.04
N PHE A 54 -8.43 -9.50 22.88
CA PHE A 54 -6.98 -9.75 22.75
C PHE A 54 -6.14 -8.65 23.40
N ALA A 55 -6.54 -7.40 23.24
CA ALA A 55 -5.82 -6.29 23.88
C ALA A 55 -5.92 -6.35 25.41
N MET A 56 -7.06 -6.81 25.94
CA MET A 56 -7.33 -6.92 27.38
C MET A 56 -6.87 -8.23 28.04
N LEU A 57 -6.11 -9.10 27.35
CA LEU A 57 -5.64 -10.37 27.93
C LEU A 57 -4.81 -10.18 29.20
N ASP A 58 -4.05 -9.09 29.26
CA ASP A 58 -3.21 -8.73 30.40
C ASP A 58 -3.94 -7.80 31.41
N GLY A 59 -5.23 -7.52 31.18
CA GLY A 59 -6.08 -6.72 32.08
C GLY A 59 -6.04 -5.21 31.86
N GLU A 60 -5.11 -4.70 31.05
CA GLU A 60 -5.00 -3.28 30.72
C GLU A 60 -4.89 -3.06 29.21
N LEU A 61 -5.54 -2.01 28.71
CA LEU A 61 -5.42 -1.57 27.32
C LEU A 61 -4.44 -0.41 27.24
N SER A 62 -3.32 -0.58 26.55
CA SER A 62 -2.39 0.52 26.32
C SER A 62 -2.94 1.53 25.28
N PRO A 63 -2.55 2.81 25.34
CA PRO A 63 -2.90 3.80 24.32
C PRO A 63 -2.45 3.38 22.91
N LEU A 64 -1.28 2.75 22.80
CA LEU A 64 -0.72 2.29 21.52
C LEU A 64 -1.60 1.20 20.88
N GLU A 65 -2.07 0.23 21.67
CA GLU A 65 -2.97 -0.82 21.19
C GLU A 65 -4.35 -0.27 20.84
N ALA A 66 -4.87 0.67 21.63
CA ALA A 66 -6.12 1.34 21.31
C ALA A 66 -6.03 2.06 19.95
N ASP A 67 -4.94 2.78 19.72
CA ASP A 67 -4.68 3.45 18.45
C ASP A 67 -4.49 2.46 17.29
N LEU A 68 -3.77 1.36 17.51
CA LEU A 68 -3.60 0.29 16.54
C LEU A 68 -4.95 -0.32 16.14
N ILE A 69 -5.77 -0.73 17.12
CA ILE A 69 -7.09 -1.32 16.89
C ILE A 69 -7.98 -0.35 16.12
N LEU A 70 -8.04 0.91 16.55
CA LEU A 70 -8.84 1.91 15.87
C LEU A 70 -8.33 2.19 14.46
N ASP A 71 -7.02 2.21 14.24
CA ASP A 71 -6.45 2.34 12.91
C ASP A 71 -6.87 1.17 12.01
N MET A 72 -6.73 -0.07 12.51
CA MET A 72 -7.10 -1.29 11.79
C MET A 72 -8.59 -1.35 11.46
N LEU A 73 -9.46 -1.01 12.42
CA LEU A 73 -10.91 -0.99 12.23
C LEU A 73 -11.35 0.10 11.25
N ARG A 74 -10.82 1.32 11.37
CA ARG A 74 -11.09 2.41 10.41
C ARG A 74 -10.59 2.07 9.00
N SER A 75 -9.53 1.25 8.91
CA SER A 75 -9.02 0.74 7.64
C SER A 75 -9.93 -0.33 7.03
N ALA A 76 -10.41 -1.27 7.86
CA ALA A 76 -11.26 -2.35 7.41
C ALA A 76 -12.66 -1.86 7.02
N PHE A 77 -13.16 -0.81 7.69
CA PHE A 77 -14.51 -0.28 7.52
C PHE A 77 -14.50 1.25 7.39
N PRO A 78 -13.96 1.80 6.28
CA PRO A 78 -13.87 3.24 6.08
C PRO A 78 -15.23 3.95 6.05
N GLU A 79 -16.29 3.22 5.70
CA GLU A 79 -17.67 3.69 5.66
C GLU A 79 -18.34 3.79 7.04
N VAL A 80 -17.75 3.24 8.09
CA VAL A 80 -18.32 3.21 9.44
C VAL A 80 -17.94 4.47 10.22
N ASP A 81 -18.92 5.02 10.95
CA ASP A 81 -18.72 6.20 11.81
C ASP A 81 -17.59 5.97 12.82
N HIS A 82 -16.56 6.82 12.74
CA HIS A 82 -15.38 6.69 13.60
C HIS A 82 -15.69 6.93 15.08
N GLY A 83 -16.68 7.77 15.38
CA GLY A 83 -17.17 7.97 16.74
C GLY A 83 -17.85 6.72 17.30
N TRP A 84 -18.62 6.01 16.47
CA TRP A 84 -19.23 4.74 16.81
C TRP A 84 -18.19 3.66 17.07
N LEU A 85 -17.17 3.53 16.21
CA LEU A 85 -16.06 2.58 16.43
C LEU A 85 -15.38 2.82 17.78
N GLY A 86 -15.06 4.08 18.10
CA GLY A 86 -14.47 4.46 19.38
C GLY A 86 -15.35 4.08 20.57
N ARG A 87 -16.64 4.44 20.53
CA ARG A 87 -17.60 4.08 21.60
C ARG A 87 -17.80 2.56 21.71
N ARG A 88 -17.80 1.84 20.59
CA ARG A 88 -17.98 0.39 20.54
C ARG A 88 -16.77 -0.34 21.14
N LEU A 89 -15.57 0.13 20.85
CA LEU A 89 -14.32 -0.36 21.44
C LEU A 89 -14.30 -0.10 22.95
N GLN A 90 -14.61 1.12 23.39
CA GLN A 90 -14.71 1.45 24.81
C GLN A 90 -15.71 0.55 25.55
N ARG A 91 -16.86 0.24 24.93
CA ARG A 91 -17.84 -0.68 25.50
C ARG A 91 -17.29 -2.11 25.58
N ALA A 92 -16.60 -2.58 24.56
CA ALA A 92 -15.99 -3.91 24.52
C ALA A 92 -14.91 -4.07 25.59
N VAL A 93 -14.11 -3.02 25.84
CA VAL A 93 -13.10 -2.99 26.90
C VAL A 93 -13.74 -3.04 28.29
N ARG A 94 -14.82 -2.28 28.51
CA ARG A 94 -15.54 -2.26 29.79
C ARG A 94 -16.30 -3.56 30.08
N ASN A 95 -16.82 -4.20 29.04
CA ASN A 95 -17.60 -5.44 29.13
C ASN A 95 -17.02 -6.46 28.14
N PRO A 96 -15.84 -7.03 28.45
CA PRO A 96 -15.17 -7.96 27.55
C PRO A 96 -15.98 -9.24 27.42
N ARG A 97 -16.11 -9.71 26.18
CA ARG A 97 -16.75 -11.00 25.87
C ARG A 97 -15.70 -12.11 25.81
N PRO A 98 -16.03 -13.35 26.19
CA PRO A 98 -15.11 -14.46 26.09
C PRO A 98 -14.64 -14.69 24.64
N LEU A 99 -13.32 -14.74 24.42
CA LEU A 99 -12.71 -14.99 23.12
C LEU A 99 -13.21 -16.29 22.48
N GLN A 100 -13.56 -17.29 23.29
CA GLN A 100 -14.06 -18.58 22.81
C GLN A 100 -15.43 -18.46 22.13
N THR A 101 -16.31 -17.61 22.66
CA THR A 101 -17.64 -17.34 22.08
C THR A 101 -17.49 -16.54 20.79
N LEU A 102 -16.63 -15.51 20.82
CA LEU A 102 -16.35 -14.67 19.66
C LEU A 102 -15.77 -15.47 18.49
N ALA A 103 -14.85 -16.40 18.76
CA ALA A 103 -14.28 -17.27 17.73
C ALA A 103 -15.34 -18.10 17.00
N LEU A 104 -16.34 -18.62 17.72
CA LEU A 104 -17.42 -19.40 17.13
C LEU A 104 -18.36 -18.54 16.28
N GLU A 105 -18.70 -17.33 16.75
CA GLU A 105 -19.50 -16.37 15.96
C GLU A 105 -18.78 -15.96 14.67
N LEU A 106 -17.48 -15.67 14.76
CA LEU A 106 -16.66 -15.28 13.62
C LEU A 106 -16.41 -16.46 12.66
N ARG A 107 -16.39 -17.71 13.15
CA ARG A 107 -16.22 -18.91 12.33
C ARG A 107 -17.32 -19.06 11.28
N GLU A 108 -18.56 -18.82 11.67
CA GLU A 108 -19.72 -18.93 10.78
C GLU A 108 -19.83 -17.73 9.83
N THR A 109 -19.18 -16.62 10.17
CA THR A 109 -19.25 -15.36 9.42
C THR A 109 -18.21 -15.27 8.30
N TYR A 110 -16.98 -15.70 8.57
CA TYR A 110 -15.84 -15.49 7.67
C TYR A 110 -15.51 -16.74 6.85
N ASP A 111 -15.13 -16.52 5.59
CA ASP A 111 -14.48 -17.52 4.75
C ASP A 111 -13.01 -17.73 5.17
N ASP A 112 -12.28 -18.58 4.46
CA ASP A 112 -10.91 -18.94 4.83
C ASP A 112 -9.95 -17.78 4.68
N THR A 113 -10.06 -17.03 3.59
CA THR A 113 -9.27 -15.84 3.35
C THR A 113 -9.50 -14.78 4.43
N GLY A 114 -10.76 -14.55 4.81
CA GLY A 114 -11.13 -13.64 5.88
C GLY A 114 -10.67 -14.10 7.26
N LYS A 115 -10.78 -15.41 7.57
CA LYS A 115 -10.24 -16.00 8.82
C LYS A 115 -8.73 -15.84 8.91
N LEU A 116 -8.02 -16.01 7.80
CA LEU A 116 -6.58 -15.83 7.75
C LEU A 116 -6.18 -14.37 7.99
N ALA A 117 -6.80 -13.44 7.25
CA ALA A 117 -6.57 -12.01 7.43
C ALA A 117 -6.88 -11.56 8.86
N LEU A 118 -7.98 -12.04 9.45
CA LEU A 118 -8.32 -11.81 10.85
C LEU A 118 -7.24 -12.32 11.79
N GLY A 119 -6.76 -13.56 11.60
CA GLY A 119 -5.69 -14.14 12.41
C GLY A 119 -4.43 -13.28 12.37
N MET A 120 -4.00 -12.85 11.18
CA MET A 120 -2.83 -11.99 11.01
C MET A 120 -2.99 -10.64 11.72
N GLN A 121 -4.18 -10.05 11.62
CA GLN A 121 -4.52 -8.81 12.31
C GLN A 121 -4.54 -8.97 13.84
N LEU A 122 -5.18 -10.01 14.37
CA LEU A 122 -5.20 -10.24 15.82
C LEU A 122 -3.79 -10.49 16.36
N PHE A 123 -2.93 -11.13 15.57
CA PHE A 123 -1.55 -11.38 15.96
C PHE A 123 -0.74 -10.10 16.21
N THR A 124 -1.07 -8.97 15.55
CA THR A 124 -0.37 -7.69 15.82
C THR A 124 -0.59 -7.19 17.26
N LEU A 125 -1.64 -7.66 17.94
CA LEU A 125 -1.89 -7.41 19.37
C LEU A 125 -1.27 -8.47 20.29
N VAL A 126 -0.94 -9.65 19.74
CA VAL A 126 -0.29 -10.73 20.49
C VAL A 126 1.21 -10.45 20.63
N ASP A 127 1.82 -9.84 19.60
CA ASP A 127 3.26 -9.58 19.53
C ASP A 127 3.65 -8.12 19.89
N ALA A 128 2.67 -7.27 20.20
CA ALA A 128 2.94 -5.90 20.63
C ALA A 128 3.82 -5.89 21.91
N ALA A 129 4.96 -5.20 21.84
CA ALA A 129 5.86 -4.83 22.95
C ALA A 129 5.98 -5.87 24.09
N GLY A 130 6.49 -7.07 23.80
CA GLY A 130 6.97 -8.00 24.83
C GLY A 130 5.91 -8.87 25.53
N ARG A 131 4.75 -9.07 24.89
CA ARG A 131 3.64 -9.88 25.42
C ARG A 131 3.98 -11.39 25.58
N SER A 132 3.26 -12.01 26.53
CA SER A 132 3.59 -13.30 27.16
C SER A 132 3.19 -14.55 26.37
N GLU A 133 3.78 -15.71 26.72
CA GLU A 133 3.35 -17.05 26.23
C GLU A 133 1.83 -17.29 26.42
N ARG A 134 1.21 -16.64 27.41
CA ARG A 134 -0.24 -16.71 27.64
C ARG A 134 -1.06 -16.10 26.49
N ASN A 135 -0.60 -14.99 25.91
CA ASN A 135 -1.31 -14.34 24.80
C ASN A 135 -1.23 -15.20 23.53
N ARG A 136 -0.09 -15.86 23.33
CA ARG A 136 0.13 -16.84 22.27
C ARG A 136 -0.78 -18.06 22.42
N ALA A 137 -0.84 -18.65 23.62
CA ALA A 137 -1.76 -19.76 23.91
C ALA A 137 -3.24 -19.36 23.67
N SER A 138 -3.61 -18.13 24.03
CA SER A 138 -4.96 -17.60 23.78
C SER A 138 -5.25 -17.46 22.29
N PHE A 139 -4.25 -17.02 21.51
CA PHE A 139 -4.33 -16.96 20.05
C PHE A 139 -4.50 -18.33 19.40
N GLU A 140 -3.72 -19.34 19.81
CA GLU A 140 -3.85 -20.71 19.31
C GLU A 140 -5.24 -21.30 19.58
N VAL A 141 -5.75 -21.11 20.81
CA VAL A 141 -7.10 -21.56 21.19
C VAL A 141 -8.16 -20.84 20.35
N PHE A 142 -7.99 -19.53 20.12
CA PHE A 142 -8.90 -18.76 19.28
C PHE A 142 -8.91 -19.28 17.84
N MET A 143 -7.74 -19.45 17.20
CA MET A 143 -7.63 -19.93 15.81
C MET A 143 -8.18 -21.35 15.63
N ARG A 144 -7.98 -22.22 16.61
CA ARG A 144 -8.59 -23.56 16.63
C ARG A 144 -10.12 -23.50 16.69
N ARG A 145 -10.69 -22.60 17.52
CA ARG A 145 -12.15 -22.41 17.60
C ARG A 145 -12.73 -21.69 16.39
N LEU A 146 -11.94 -20.83 15.76
CA LEU A 146 -12.23 -20.22 14.46
C LEU A 146 -12.24 -21.27 13.32
N GLY A 147 -11.80 -22.50 13.60
CA GLY A 147 -11.81 -23.61 12.66
C GLY A 147 -10.61 -23.65 11.72
N ARG A 148 -9.56 -22.87 11.99
CA ARG A 148 -8.32 -22.81 11.20
C ARG A 148 -7.06 -22.85 12.09
N PRO A 149 -6.85 -23.94 12.86
CA PRO A 149 -5.67 -24.08 13.70
C PRO A 149 -4.35 -24.01 12.93
N GLU A 150 -4.32 -24.51 11.69
CA GLU A 150 -3.17 -24.48 10.79
C GLU A 150 -2.74 -23.06 10.41
N PHE A 151 -3.70 -22.14 10.22
CA PHE A 151 -3.39 -20.72 10.01
C PHE A 151 -2.76 -20.13 11.27
N GLY A 152 -3.31 -20.45 12.45
CA GLY A 152 -2.74 -20.00 13.72
C GLY A 152 -1.29 -20.46 13.92
N ALA A 153 -1.01 -21.74 13.64
CA ALA A 153 0.33 -22.30 13.74
C ALA A 153 1.30 -21.65 12.74
N ALA A 154 0.89 -21.45 11.49
CA ALA A 154 1.72 -20.81 10.47
C ALA A 154 2.05 -19.35 10.82
N ILE A 155 1.06 -18.57 11.29
CA ILE A 155 1.27 -17.18 11.73
C ILE A 155 2.23 -17.15 12.93
N LEU A 156 2.01 -17.98 13.95
CA LEU A 156 2.90 -18.04 15.11
C LEU A 156 4.32 -18.43 14.72
N HIS A 157 4.49 -19.39 13.84
CA HIS A 157 5.80 -19.83 13.39
C HIS A 157 6.53 -18.71 12.63
N GLU A 158 5.91 -18.15 11.59
CA GLU A 158 6.50 -17.08 10.77
C GLU A 158 6.87 -15.86 11.61
N MET A 159 5.99 -15.47 12.54
CA MET A 159 6.20 -14.27 13.33
C MET A 159 7.19 -14.46 14.49
N ARG A 160 7.46 -15.72 14.89
CA ARG A 160 8.48 -16.07 15.89
C ARG A 160 9.84 -16.38 15.28
N ALA A 161 9.88 -16.88 14.05
CA ALA A 161 11.11 -17.37 13.45
C ALA A 161 12.15 -16.24 13.37
N PRO A 162 13.39 -16.47 13.84
CA PRO A 162 14.52 -15.63 13.47
C PRO A 162 14.62 -15.50 11.95
N LEU A 163 15.40 -14.52 11.51
CA LEU A 163 15.50 -14.03 10.13
C LEU A 163 15.88 -15.07 9.04
N GLU A 164 16.07 -16.34 9.42
CA GLU A 164 16.66 -17.42 8.63
C GLU A 164 15.76 -18.67 8.53
N GLY A 165 14.44 -18.50 8.59
CA GLY A 165 13.50 -19.59 8.28
C GLY A 165 13.50 -19.92 6.77
N PRO A 166 13.24 -21.18 6.37
CA PRO A 166 13.24 -21.60 4.97
C PRO A 166 12.28 -20.75 4.12
N ASP A 167 12.48 -20.79 2.80
CA ASP A 167 11.61 -20.15 1.81
C ASP A 167 10.15 -20.32 2.21
N GLY A 168 9.34 -19.26 2.04
CA GLY A 168 7.94 -19.20 2.49
C GLY A 168 6.98 -20.20 1.83
N ASP A 169 7.54 -21.26 1.23
CA ASP A 169 6.85 -22.40 0.66
C ASP A 169 5.92 -23.04 1.70
N GLY A 170 4.64 -23.11 1.34
CA GLY A 170 3.60 -23.69 2.17
C GLY A 170 2.97 -22.75 3.20
N LEU A 171 3.34 -21.46 3.24
CA LEU A 171 2.59 -20.47 4.03
C LEU A 171 1.18 -20.27 3.46
N PRO A 172 0.14 -20.14 4.30
CA PRO A 172 -1.22 -19.88 3.83
C PRO A 172 -1.43 -18.43 3.35
N PHE A 173 -0.42 -17.58 3.51
CA PHE A 173 -0.36 -16.18 3.08
C PHE A 173 0.93 -15.93 2.32
N GLU A 174 0.95 -14.85 1.55
CA GLU A 174 2.15 -14.46 0.81
C GLU A 174 3.12 -13.67 1.71
N ARG A 175 4.41 -13.81 1.42
CA ARG A 175 5.51 -13.20 2.18
C ARG A 175 6.57 -12.61 1.25
N LEU A 176 7.01 -11.41 1.56
CA LEU A 176 8.10 -10.71 0.87
C LEU A 176 9.06 -10.10 1.90
N VAL A 177 10.37 -10.21 1.66
CA VAL A 177 11.43 -9.67 2.50
C VAL A 177 12.14 -8.53 1.79
N PHE A 178 12.20 -7.37 2.45
CA PHE A 178 13.02 -6.24 2.03
C PHE A 178 14.19 -6.09 2.99
N GLY A 179 15.40 -5.98 2.44
CA GLY A 179 16.60 -5.88 3.26
C GLY A 179 17.86 -5.82 2.42
N ARG A 180 18.96 -6.33 2.98
CA ARG A 180 20.26 -6.47 2.31
C ARG A 180 20.31 -7.71 1.39
N ASP A 181 21.47 -7.96 0.80
CA ASP A 181 21.76 -9.12 -0.05
C ASP A 181 21.19 -10.42 0.52
N GLY A 182 20.49 -11.18 -0.35
CA GLY A 182 19.74 -12.39 0.02
C GLY A 182 18.27 -12.15 0.36
N SER A 183 17.82 -10.90 0.44
CA SER A 183 16.39 -10.56 0.55
C SER A 183 15.67 -10.73 -0.79
N ASP A 184 14.34 -10.87 -0.77
CA ASP A 184 13.54 -10.89 -1.99
C ASP A 184 13.68 -9.57 -2.77
N VAL A 185 13.69 -8.44 -2.07
CA VAL A 185 13.90 -7.11 -2.66
C VAL A 185 15.01 -6.40 -1.90
N VAL A 186 16.09 -6.08 -2.61
CA VAL A 186 17.24 -5.38 -2.03
C VAL A 186 16.96 -3.88 -1.87
N LEU A 187 17.21 -3.38 -0.66
CA LEU A 187 17.06 -1.98 -0.29
C LEU A 187 18.28 -1.14 -0.72
N PRO A 188 18.12 0.19 -0.91
CA PRO A 188 19.23 1.08 -1.20
C PRO A 188 20.32 1.02 -0.13
N PRO A 189 21.60 1.28 -0.48
CA PRO A 189 22.70 1.34 0.49
C PRO A 189 22.43 2.32 1.65
N ALA A 190 21.74 3.43 1.40
CA ALA A 190 21.36 4.40 2.43
C ALA A 190 20.39 3.83 3.48
N ALA A 191 19.71 2.72 3.18
CA ALA A 191 18.78 2.03 4.06
C ALA A 191 19.37 0.73 4.64
N SER A 192 20.71 0.60 4.75
CA SER A 192 21.40 -0.61 5.22
C SER A 192 20.94 -1.13 6.59
N GLU A 193 20.50 -0.24 7.49
CA GLU A 193 20.00 -0.57 8.83
C GLU A 193 18.51 -0.94 8.86
N HIS A 194 17.83 -0.90 7.71
CA HIS A 194 16.41 -1.19 7.59
C HIS A 194 16.22 -2.60 7.05
N GLU A 195 15.23 -3.28 7.59
CA GLU A 195 14.75 -4.55 7.09
C GLU A 195 13.28 -4.67 7.45
N PHE A 196 12.47 -5.19 6.54
CA PHE A 196 11.06 -5.40 6.84
C PHE A 196 10.46 -6.51 6.01
N ARG A 197 9.38 -7.08 6.54
CA ARG A 197 8.59 -8.10 5.86
C ARG A 197 7.24 -7.56 5.48
N VAL A 198 6.76 -7.97 4.31
CA VAL A 198 5.42 -7.68 3.83
C VAL A 198 4.65 -8.98 3.70
N TYR A 199 3.42 -8.96 4.20
CA TYR A 199 2.53 -10.11 4.17
C TYR A 199 1.23 -9.76 3.49
N ARG A 200 0.68 -10.67 2.68
CA ARG A 200 -0.63 -10.52 2.04
C ARG A 200 -1.55 -11.71 2.30
N ALA A 201 -2.76 -11.41 2.78
CA ALA A 201 -3.87 -12.35 2.92
C ALA A 201 -5.17 -11.69 2.42
N GLY A 202 -5.61 -12.06 1.22
CA GLY A 202 -6.69 -11.33 0.53
C GLY A 202 -6.33 -9.86 0.34
N ASP A 203 -7.21 -8.97 0.81
CA ASP A 203 -7.02 -7.51 0.74
C ASP A 203 -6.16 -6.93 1.88
N LEU A 204 -5.74 -7.77 2.84
CA LEU A 204 -4.88 -7.35 3.92
C LEU A 204 -3.43 -7.33 3.44
N VAL A 205 -2.79 -6.16 3.52
CA VAL A 205 -1.33 -6.00 3.42
C VAL A 205 -0.78 -5.51 4.75
N LEU A 206 0.08 -6.31 5.38
CA LEU A 206 0.78 -5.96 6.62
C LEU A 206 2.27 -5.79 6.34
N VAL A 207 2.86 -4.78 6.96
CA VAL A 207 4.30 -4.54 7.01
C VAL A 207 4.74 -4.77 8.46
N ARG A 208 5.78 -5.57 8.66
CA ARG A 208 6.45 -5.73 9.96
C ARG A 208 7.86 -5.21 9.84
N ASN A 209 8.25 -4.26 10.69
CA ASN A 209 9.64 -3.85 10.77
C ASN A 209 10.45 -4.95 11.45
N THR A 210 11.45 -5.50 10.77
CA THR A 210 12.36 -6.53 11.31
C THR A 210 13.79 -6.02 11.48
N GLY A 211 14.09 -4.83 10.97
CA GLY A 211 15.37 -4.15 11.10
C GLY A 211 15.52 -3.39 12.41
N GLN A 212 16.67 -2.74 12.57
CA GLN A 212 16.98 -1.94 13.77
C GLN A 212 16.44 -0.51 13.65
N ALA A 213 16.47 0.05 12.44
CA ALA A 213 15.98 1.40 12.18
C ALA A 213 14.45 1.45 12.02
N PRO A 214 13.77 2.52 12.48
CA PRO A 214 12.33 2.67 12.31
C PRO A 214 11.95 2.94 10.85
N LEU A 215 10.81 2.39 10.42
CA LEU A 215 10.20 2.75 9.13
C LEU A 215 9.27 3.96 9.33
N TRP A 216 9.04 4.74 8.27
CA TRP A 216 8.17 5.92 8.35
C TRP A 216 6.92 5.78 7.49
N ASN A 217 5.75 6.08 8.07
CA ASN A 217 4.49 6.16 7.36
C ASN A 217 3.72 7.42 7.79
N ARG A 218 3.55 8.39 6.87
CA ARG A 218 2.83 9.65 7.12
C ARG A 218 3.25 10.36 8.44
N GLY A 219 4.55 10.39 8.71
CA GLY A 219 5.12 11.04 9.90
C GLY A 219 5.02 10.23 11.19
N ARG A 220 4.56 8.98 11.14
CA ARG A 220 4.62 8.03 12.28
C ARG A 220 5.75 7.04 12.07
N SER A 221 6.50 6.75 13.14
CA SER A 221 7.49 5.69 13.15
C SER A 221 6.81 4.33 13.34
N VAL A 222 7.36 3.31 12.68
CA VAL A 222 7.07 1.90 12.92
C VAL A 222 8.35 1.31 13.46
N GLU A 223 8.40 1.17 14.79
CA GLU A 223 9.58 0.66 15.51
C GLU A 223 9.86 -0.81 15.18
N SER A 224 11.07 -1.27 15.50
CA SER A 224 11.45 -2.68 15.32
C SER A 224 10.46 -3.62 16.01
N GLY A 225 10.05 -4.68 15.30
CA GLY A 225 9.02 -5.63 15.70
C GLY A 225 7.58 -5.14 15.52
N ALA A 226 7.34 -3.83 15.35
CA ALA A 226 6.01 -3.28 15.19
C ALA A 226 5.41 -3.57 13.81
N PHE A 227 4.08 -3.55 13.76
CA PHE A 227 3.30 -3.80 12.56
C PHE A 227 2.59 -2.55 12.08
N LEU A 228 2.42 -2.46 10.76
CA LEU A 228 1.65 -1.44 10.07
C LEU A 228 0.75 -2.13 9.04
N ARG A 229 -0.53 -1.78 9.01
CA ARG A 229 -1.40 -2.13 7.88
C ARG A 229 -1.22 -1.11 6.77
N MET A 230 -0.75 -1.56 5.61
CA MET A 230 -0.53 -0.71 4.44
C MET A 230 -1.85 -0.42 3.71
N ARG A 231 -1.97 0.77 3.10
CA ARG A 231 -3.17 1.23 2.36
C ARG A 231 -2.81 1.93 1.07
N GLU A 232 -3.73 1.96 0.11
CA GLU A 232 -3.58 2.49 -1.27
C GLU A 232 -3.08 3.95 -1.43
N ARG A 233 -2.91 4.71 -0.34
CA ARG A 233 -2.41 6.10 -0.37
C ARG A 233 -1.41 6.42 0.72
N GLN A 234 -0.90 5.39 1.39
CA GLN A 234 0.10 5.54 2.43
C GLN A 234 1.44 5.21 1.81
N PRO A 235 2.42 6.12 1.83
CA PRO A 235 3.78 5.78 1.45
C PRO A 235 4.51 5.16 2.65
N LEU A 236 5.32 4.14 2.37
CA LEU A 236 6.35 3.65 3.28
C LEU A 236 7.67 4.32 2.87
N VAL A 237 8.22 5.14 3.76
CA VAL A 237 9.39 5.98 3.47
C VAL A 237 10.61 5.40 4.17
N LEU A 238 11.67 5.20 3.37
CA LEU A 238 12.99 4.74 3.76
C LEU A 238 14.03 5.75 3.23
N PRO A 239 15.26 5.79 3.77
CA PRO A 239 16.35 6.52 3.13
C PRO A 239 16.57 6.06 1.68
N GLY A 240 16.51 7.00 0.74
CA GLY A 240 16.75 6.72 -0.69
C GLY A 240 15.62 5.99 -1.42
N TRP A 241 14.49 5.65 -0.77
CA TRP A 241 13.37 5.01 -1.46
C TRP A 241 12.02 5.24 -0.77
N THR A 242 11.01 5.57 -1.56
CA THR A 242 9.61 5.62 -1.10
C THR A 242 8.81 4.56 -1.83
N LEU A 243 8.19 3.65 -1.06
CA LEU A 243 7.39 2.55 -1.56
C LEU A 243 5.90 2.85 -1.37
N SER A 244 5.13 2.68 -2.44
CA SER A 244 3.68 2.75 -2.41
C SER A 244 3.05 1.38 -2.13
N HIS A 245 1.76 1.36 -1.79
CA HIS A 245 1.00 0.11 -1.68
C HIS A 245 1.01 -0.70 -2.99
N GLU A 246 0.91 -0.03 -4.14
CA GLU A 246 0.99 -0.67 -5.46
C GLU A 246 2.35 -1.30 -5.72
N ASP A 247 3.42 -0.73 -5.14
CA ASP A 247 4.77 -1.29 -5.26
C ASP A 247 4.88 -2.61 -4.50
N LEU A 248 4.34 -2.66 -3.27
CA LEU A 248 4.33 -3.88 -2.47
C LEU A 248 3.52 -4.98 -3.15
N LEU A 249 2.32 -4.65 -3.65
CA LEU A 249 1.49 -5.61 -4.40
C LEU A 249 2.20 -6.13 -5.65
N PHE A 250 2.88 -5.25 -6.39
CA PHE A 250 3.66 -5.64 -7.56
C PHE A 250 4.71 -6.71 -7.20
N PHE A 251 5.53 -6.48 -6.18
CA PHE A 251 6.57 -7.44 -5.80
C PHE A 251 5.99 -8.76 -5.27
N LEU A 252 4.89 -8.71 -4.51
CA LEU A 252 4.16 -9.91 -4.09
C LEU A 252 3.66 -10.72 -5.29
N ASP A 253 3.05 -10.06 -6.28
CA ASP A 253 2.57 -10.72 -7.49
C ASP A 253 3.70 -11.30 -8.33
N VAL A 254 4.81 -10.58 -8.49
CA VAL A 254 6.01 -11.11 -9.17
C VAL A 254 6.51 -12.37 -8.46
N LYS A 255 6.65 -12.33 -7.14
CA LYS A 255 7.11 -13.49 -6.36
C LYS A 255 6.15 -14.68 -6.50
N ARG A 256 4.84 -14.42 -6.45
CA ARG A 256 3.80 -15.46 -6.53
C ARG A 256 3.68 -16.08 -7.92
N THR A 257 3.75 -15.29 -8.99
CA THR A 257 3.44 -15.76 -10.34
C THR A 257 4.67 -15.91 -11.25
N GLY A 258 5.83 -15.39 -10.85
CA GLY A 258 7.02 -15.28 -11.70
C GLY A 258 6.84 -14.34 -12.90
N ASN A 259 5.75 -13.55 -12.93
CA ASN A 259 5.45 -12.73 -14.10
C ASN A 259 6.14 -11.38 -14.00
N ALA A 260 7.19 -11.19 -14.80
CA ALA A 260 7.96 -9.95 -14.88
C ALA A 260 7.55 -9.15 -16.14
N PRO A 261 6.68 -8.13 -16.02
CA PRO A 261 6.29 -7.32 -17.17
C PRO A 261 7.49 -6.55 -17.73
N ALA A 262 7.46 -6.28 -19.03
CA ALA A 262 8.53 -5.58 -19.72
C ALA A 262 8.04 -4.31 -20.41
N ILE A 263 8.93 -3.34 -20.53
CA ILE A 263 8.79 -2.21 -21.44
C ILE A 263 10.03 -2.07 -22.32
N TYR A 264 9.87 -1.28 -23.37
CA TYR A 264 10.89 -0.96 -24.34
C TYR A 264 11.07 0.54 -24.40
N LEU A 265 12.33 0.99 -24.40
CA LEU A 265 12.69 2.40 -24.47
C LEU A 265 13.27 2.75 -25.84
N GLU A 266 12.86 3.90 -26.37
CA GLU A 266 13.32 4.47 -27.63
C GLU A 266 13.69 5.94 -27.40
N ALA A 267 14.79 6.41 -27.97
CA ALA A 267 15.13 7.83 -27.94
C ALA A 267 14.16 8.64 -28.82
N GLY A 268 13.70 9.78 -28.32
CA GLY A 268 12.90 10.75 -29.06
C GLY A 268 13.42 12.17 -28.89
N ASP A 269 12.74 13.14 -29.52
CA ASP A 269 13.23 14.52 -29.62
C ASP A 269 13.34 15.26 -28.26
N GLU A 270 12.61 14.82 -27.24
CA GLU A 270 12.59 15.43 -25.88
C GLU A 270 12.82 14.38 -24.77
N GLY A 271 13.79 13.49 -24.98
CA GLY A 271 14.13 12.43 -24.04
C GLY A 271 13.72 11.06 -24.55
N PHE A 272 13.21 10.19 -23.66
CA PHE A 272 12.87 8.82 -24.03
C PHE A 272 11.37 8.62 -24.19
N VAL A 273 11.02 7.62 -24.99
CA VAL A 273 9.66 7.11 -25.12
C VAL A 273 9.65 5.68 -24.65
N ALA A 274 8.68 5.33 -23.81
CA ALA A 274 8.47 4.00 -23.29
C ALA A 274 7.19 3.37 -23.85
N GLU A 275 7.28 2.10 -24.25
CA GLU A 275 6.16 1.30 -24.77
C GLU A 275 6.18 -0.13 -24.21
N ARG A 276 5.03 -0.81 -24.17
CA ARG A 276 4.94 -2.22 -23.73
C ARG A 276 5.30 -3.22 -24.82
N THR A 277 5.37 -2.78 -26.07
CA THR A 277 5.66 -3.61 -27.23
C THR A 277 6.97 -3.16 -27.86
N ARG A 278 7.74 -4.11 -28.37
CA ARG A 278 9.02 -3.82 -29.02
C ARG A 278 8.77 -3.10 -30.35
N GLY A 279 9.32 -1.90 -30.47
CA GLY A 279 9.42 -1.18 -31.73
C GLY A 279 10.73 -1.50 -32.47
N ARG A 280 10.82 -1.11 -33.74
CA ARG A 280 12.04 -1.27 -34.54
C ARG A 280 13.21 -0.44 -33.99
N LEU A 281 12.90 0.71 -33.41
CA LEU A 281 13.88 1.68 -32.88
C LEU A 281 14.13 1.51 -31.37
N SER A 282 13.52 0.52 -30.72
CA SER A 282 13.79 0.25 -29.30
C SER A 282 15.28 -0.01 -29.06
N GLN A 283 15.84 0.73 -28.11
CA GLN A 283 17.23 0.67 -27.67
C GLN A 283 17.40 -0.22 -26.44
N LEU A 284 16.43 -0.21 -25.53
CA LEU A 284 16.45 -1.05 -24.32
C LEU A 284 15.16 -1.83 -24.16
N ARG A 285 15.29 -2.99 -23.52
CA ARG A 285 14.18 -3.71 -22.87
C ARG A 285 14.44 -3.70 -21.36
N VAL A 286 13.47 -3.25 -20.58
CA VAL A 286 13.50 -3.33 -19.12
C VAL A 286 12.42 -4.31 -18.67
N ARG A 287 12.83 -5.41 -18.02
CA ARG A 287 11.92 -6.37 -17.38
C ARG A 287 11.90 -6.09 -15.88
N PHE A 288 10.71 -5.86 -15.34
CA PHE A 288 10.52 -5.55 -13.92
C PHE A 288 10.25 -6.84 -13.15
N GLY A 289 11.17 -7.21 -12.26
CA GLY A 289 11.01 -8.32 -11.32
C GLY A 289 11.34 -7.91 -9.89
N LEU A 290 11.61 -8.90 -9.04
CA LEU A 290 12.20 -8.70 -7.71
C LEU A 290 13.58 -8.03 -7.81
N GLU A 291 14.35 -8.48 -8.80
CA GLU A 291 15.41 -7.72 -9.46
C GLU A 291 14.95 -7.36 -10.88
N ALA A 292 15.47 -6.26 -11.41
CA ALA A 292 15.17 -5.84 -12.77
C ALA A 292 16.27 -6.28 -13.74
N GLU A 293 15.85 -6.68 -14.94
CA GLU A 293 16.77 -7.04 -16.02
C GLU A 293 16.69 -5.99 -17.12
N ILE A 294 17.84 -5.45 -17.50
CA ILE A 294 17.99 -4.49 -18.58
C ILE A 294 18.78 -5.15 -19.70
N GLU A 295 18.20 -5.17 -20.90
CA GLU A 295 18.84 -5.66 -22.12
C GLU A 295 18.97 -4.52 -23.12
N ALA A 296 20.21 -4.23 -23.53
CA ALA A 296 20.50 -3.34 -24.64
C ALA A 296 20.26 -4.04 -25.97
N LEU A 297 19.29 -3.53 -26.71
CA LEU A 297 18.93 -4.01 -28.04
C LEU A 297 19.77 -3.32 -29.14
N ARG A 298 20.38 -2.19 -28.80
CA ARG A 298 21.24 -1.33 -29.62
C ARG A 298 22.21 -0.59 -28.69
N ASP A 299 23.28 -0.05 -29.25
CA ASP A 299 24.15 0.87 -28.52
C ASP A 299 23.37 2.11 -28.08
N THR A 300 23.57 2.53 -26.84
CA THR A 300 22.85 3.66 -26.25
C THR A 300 23.72 4.41 -25.25
N ASN A 301 23.44 5.70 -25.08
CA ASN A 301 24.11 6.53 -24.07
C ASN A 301 23.56 6.30 -22.66
N LEU A 302 22.51 5.48 -22.54
CA LEU A 302 21.91 5.13 -21.26
C LEU A 302 22.85 4.24 -20.43
N ARG A 303 22.91 4.54 -19.14
CA ARG A 303 23.70 3.82 -18.14
C ARG A 303 22.84 3.45 -16.93
N VAL A 304 23.25 2.41 -16.22
CA VAL A 304 22.59 1.94 -14.99
C VAL A 304 23.51 2.20 -13.80
N GLY A 305 23.08 3.05 -12.88
CA GLY A 305 23.92 3.53 -11.78
C GLY A 305 25.17 4.26 -12.29
N SER A 306 26.33 3.92 -11.72
CA SER A 306 27.64 4.49 -12.09
C SER A 306 28.35 3.76 -13.24
N LYS A 307 27.67 2.85 -13.95
CA LYS A 307 28.26 2.04 -15.02
C LYS A 307 28.48 2.83 -16.32
N ALA A 308 29.28 2.26 -17.21
CA ALA A 308 29.47 2.79 -18.57
C ALA A 308 28.17 2.69 -19.40
N PRO A 309 28.07 3.46 -20.51
CA PRO A 309 26.95 3.35 -21.45
C PRO A 309 26.79 1.94 -22.01
N LEU A 310 25.55 1.47 -22.09
CA LEU A 310 25.22 0.10 -22.47
C LEU A 310 25.49 -0.17 -23.95
N GLN A 311 26.13 -1.31 -24.22
CA GLN A 311 26.43 -1.77 -25.58
C GLN A 311 25.39 -2.78 -26.07
N SER A 312 25.15 -2.83 -27.39
CA SER A 312 24.20 -3.77 -27.98
C SER A 312 24.47 -5.22 -27.57
N GLY A 313 23.44 -5.90 -27.06
CA GLY A 313 23.50 -7.27 -26.57
C GLY A 313 23.84 -7.40 -25.08
N GLU A 314 24.27 -6.32 -24.42
CA GLU A 314 24.56 -6.31 -23.00
C GLU A 314 23.29 -6.56 -22.16
N ARG A 315 23.44 -7.38 -21.11
CA ARG A 315 22.38 -7.67 -20.15
C ARG A 315 22.87 -7.42 -18.74
N ILE A 316 22.15 -6.59 -18.01
CA ILE A 316 22.47 -6.23 -16.64
C ILE A 316 21.29 -6.58 -15.74
N VAL A 317 21.60 -7.24 -14.63
CA VAL A 317 20.69 -7.34 -13.48
C VAL A 317 20.98 -6.16 -12.55
N CYS A 318 19.93 -5.51 -12.09
CA CYS A 318 19.99 -4.33 -11.23
C CYS A 318 18.83 -4.32 -10.24
N HIS A 319 18.95 -3.54 -9.18
CA HIS A 319 17.94 -3.43 -8.16
C HIS A 319 16.87 -2.41 -8.57
N ASN A 320 15.67 -2.53 -7.99
CA ASN A 320 14.55 -1.66 -8.32
C ASN A 320 14.78 -0.18 -7.94
N HIS A 321 15.70 0.09 -7.01
CA HIS A 321 16.10 1.44 -6.61
C HIS A 321 17.23 2.01 -7.47
N ASP A 322 17.89 1.20 -8.30
CA ASP A 322 18.94 1.69 -9.20
C ASP A 322 18.34 2.66 -10.22
N ARG A 323 19.19 3.57 -10.72
CA ARG A 323 18.77 4.60 -11.67
C ARG A 323 19.28 4.32 -13.07
N LEU A 324 18.40 4.51 -14.05
CA LEU A 324 18.71 4.58 -15.46
C LEU A 324 18.92 6.06 -15.82
N SER A 325 20.10 6.41 -16.35
CA SER A 325 20.46 7.80 -16.64
C SER A 325 21.21 7.98 -17.96
N ASP A 326 21.38 9.23 -18.41
CA ASP A 326 22.26 9.60 -19.52
C ASP A 326 23.07 10.88 -19.22
N GLU A 327 23.87 11.33 -20.18
CA GLU A 327 24.68 12.55 -20.08
C GLU A 327 23.88 13.84 -20.24
N SER A 328 22.64 13.75 -20.73
CA SER A 328 21.76 14.91 -20.95
C SER A 328 21.00 15.34 -19.69
N GLY A 329 21.16 14.58 -18.59
CA GLY A 329 20.49 14.83 -17.32
C GLY A 329 19.21 14.01 -17.12
N PHE A 330 18.88 13.07 -18.02
CA PHE A 330 17.85 12.08 -17.75
C PHE A 330 18.31 11.17 -16.60
N SER A 331 17.45 10.96 -15.60
CA SER A 331 17.70 10.01 -14.51
C SER A 331 16.38 9.59 -13.88
N LEU A 332 16.08 8.29 -13.86
CA LEU A 332 14.90 7.73 -13.19
C LEU A 332 15.26 6.40 -12.54
N SER A 333 14.71 6.15 -11.36
CA SER A 333 14.81 4.80 -10.78
C SER A 333 14.02 3.79 -11.60
N ILE A 334 14.45 2.53 -11.57
CA ILE A 334 13.73 1.44 -12.23
C ILE A 334 12.30 1.31 -11.67
N ASN A 335 12.11 1.54 -10.36
CA ASN A 335 10.80 1.56 -9.73
C ASN A 335 9.91 2.70 -10.26
N GLU A 336 10.43 3.91 -10.42
CA GLU A 336 9.67 5.03 -11.01
C GLU A 336 9.29 4.74 -12.46
N LEU A 337 10.21 4.15 -13.23
CA LEU A 337 9.95 3.73 -14.59
C LEU A 337 8.81 2.71 -14.66
N ARG A 338 8.81 1.73 -13.76
CA ARG A 338 7.71 0.75 -13.60
C ARG A 338 6.39 1.44 -13.24
N GLN A 339 6.39 2.34 -12.25
CA GLN A 339 5.18 3.06 -11.84
C GLN A 339 4.59 3.87 -13.02
N ARG A 340 5.43 4.58 -13.77
CA ARG A 340 5.02 5.32 -14.98
C ARG A 340 4.45 4.37 -16.04
N ALA A 341 5.05 3.19 -16.24
CA ALA A 341 4.58 2.16 -17.17
C ALA A 341 3.25 1.50 -16.76
N THR A 342 2.99 1.37 -15.47
CA THR A 342 1.72 0.82 -14.96
C THR A 342 0.59 1.82 -15.14
N ARG A 343 0.82 3.10 -14.78
CA ARG A 343 -0.16 4.19 -14.93
C ARG A 343 -0.44 4.51 -16.40
N SER A 344 0.57 4.41 -17.24
CA SER A 344 0.46 4.64 -18.68
C SER A 344 0.04 3.35 -19.38
N GLY A 345 -1.23 3.25 -19.77
CA GLY A 345 -1.73 2.08 -20.51
C GLY A 345 -1.21 1.95 -21.95
N ARG A 346 -0.36 2.87 -22.41
CA ARG A 346 0.12 3.00 -23.81
C ARG A 346 1.54 3.63 -23.82
N ARG A 347 2.00 4.05 -25.01
CA ARG A 347 3.19 4.88 -25.22
C ARG A 347 3.18 6.10 -24.31
N PHE A 348 4.27 6.35 -23.60
CA PHE A 348 4.43 7.54 -22.76
C PHE A 348 5.84 8.12 -22.88
N ARG A 349 5.96 9.43 -22.70
CA ARG A 349 7.24 10.15 -22.76
C ARG A 349 7.87 10.18 -21.37
N LEU A 350 9.17 9.97 -21.34
CA LEU A 350 10.07 10.13 -20.22
C LEU A 350 10.88 11.39 -20.47
N ALA A 351 10.41 12.51 -19.93
CA ALA A 351 11.19 13.74 -19.91
C ALA A 351 12.32 13.60 -18.88
N ALA A 352 13.44 14.29 -19.11
CA ALA A 352 14.45 14.48 -18.08
C ALA A 352 13.81 15.09 -16.83
N ASP A 353 14.06 14.51 -15.66
CA ASP A 353 13.62 15.12 -14.41
C ASP A 353 14.34 16.46 -14.28
N ARG A 354 13.57 17.53 -14.13
CA ARG A 354 14.12 18.87 -13.94
C ARG A 354 14.96 18.84 -12.66
N GLN A 355 16.27 19.01 -12.81
CA GLN A 355 17.23 19.00 -11.69
C GLN A 355 17.21 20.33 -10.92
N GLU A 356 16.54 21.35 -11.46
CA GLU A 356 16.57 22.71 -10.92
C GLU A 356 15.15 23.29 -10.81
N TYR A 357 14.77 23.64 -9.59
CA TYR A 357 13.49 24.28 -9.29
C TYR A 357 13.71 25.67 -8.73
N LEU A 358 12.92 26.61 -9.22
CA LEU A 358 12.74 27.88 -8.56
C LEU A 358 11.51 27.76 -7.64
N VAL A 359 11.63 28.20 -6.40
CA VAL A 359 10.54 28.18 -5.43
C VAL A 359 10.36 29.60 -4.91
N SER A 360 9.17 30.17 -5.08
CA SER A 360 8.91 31.54 -4.61
C SER A 360 7.49 31.70 -4.10
N ASN A 361 7.28 32.67 -3.21
CA ASN A 361 5.97 33.17 -2.82
C ASN A 361 5.44 34.26 -3.78
N ASP A 362 6.24 34.71 -4.74
CA ASP A 362 5.87 35.64 -5.80
C ASP A 362 5.69 34.89 -7.13
N PRO A 363 4.44 34.73 -7.64
CA PRO A 363 4.18 34.06 -8.91
C PRO A 363 4.91 34.69 -10.11
N SER A 364 5.26 35.98 -10.05
CA SER A 364 5.95 36.66 -11.14
C SER A 364 7.41 36.24 -11.31
N ALA A 365 8.00 35.63 -10.27
CA ALA A 365 9.35 35.07 -10.32
C ALA A 365 9.38 33.64 -10.88
N LEU A 366 8.24 33.00 -11.12
CA LEU A 366 8.13 31.57 -11.42
C LEU A 366 7.79 31.33 -12.89
N ALA A 367 8.45 30.35 -13.50
CA ALA A 367 8.11 29.79 -14.79
C ALA A 367 7.25 28.52 -14.64
N ARG A 368 6.78 28.00 -15.77
CA ARG A 368 6.02 26.74 -15.79
C ARG A 368 6.88 25.60 -15.21
N GLY A 369 6.37 24.94 -14.17
CA GLY A 369 7.05 23.83 -13.48
C GLY A 369 7.88 24.25 -12.25
N ASP A 370 7.95 25.55 -11.96
CA ASP A 370 8.47 26.05 -10.68
C ASP A 370 7.40 25.94 -9.57
N LEU A 371 7.84 26.01 -8.31
CA LEU A 371 6.99 25.74 -7.15
C LEU A 371 6.57 27.04 -6.45
N LEU A 372 5.27 27.20 -6.24
CA LEU A 372 4.73 28.33 -5.47
C LEU A 372 4.73 27.99 -3.97
N LEU A 373 5.53 28.72 -3.18
CA LEU A 373 5.37 28.79 -1.73
C LEU A 373 4.04 29.51 -1.46
N GLY A 374 3.15 28.88 -0.69
CA GLY A 374 1.75 29.30 -0.55
C GLY A 374 1.55 30.82 -0.41
N PRO A 375 0.45 31.37 -0.95
CA PRO A 375 0.26 32.82 -1.04
C PRO A 375 0.22 33.42 0.37
N LYS A 376 0.92 34.55 0.58
CA LYS A 376 0.96 35.41 1.79
C LYS A 376 2.17 35.27 2.74
N LEU A 377 3.23 34.59 2.35
CA LEU A 377 4.53 34.83 3.00
C LEU A 377 5.02 36.21 2.55
N ALA A 378 5.34 37.11 3.48
CA ALA A 378 6.08 38.35 3.21
C ALA A 378 7.30 38.34 4.14
N PRO A 379 8.51 38.73 3.70
CA PRO A 379 8.90 39.36 2.43
C PRO A 379 9.00 38.40 1.22
N ARG A 380 9.31 38.92 0.02
CA ARG A 380 9.49 38.13 -1.22
C ARG A 380 10.70 37.21 -1.06
N SER A 381 10.45 35.90 -1.11
CA SER A 381 11.49 34.88 -0.98
C SER A 381 11.63 34.13 -2.29
N VAL A 382 12.86 33.99 -2.75
CA VAL A 382 13.20 33.18 -3.93
C VAL A 382 14.26 32.16 -3.54
N LEU A 383 13.87 30.89 -3.58
CA LEU A 383 14.76 29.75 -3.35
C LEU A 383 15.09 29.12 -4.69
N PHE A 384 16.35 28.78 -4.87
CA PHE A 384 16.80 27.92 -5.95
C PHE A 384 17.18 26.58 -5.36
N ILE A 385 16.55 25.52 -5.85
CA ILE A 385 16.80 24.14 -5.43
C ILE A 385 17.43 23.42 -6.61
N GLY A 386 18.70 23.10 -6.49
CA GLY A 386 19.38 22.16 -7.38
C GLY A 386 19.40 20.79 -6.72
N TYR A 387 19.09 19.75 -7.48
CA TYR A 387 19.18 18.38 -7.06
C TYR A 387 19.92 17.61 -8.13
N ASP A 388 20.98 16.88 -7.75
CA ASP A 388 21.65 15.94 -8.62
C ASP A 388 21.14 14.53 -8.31
N ALA A 389 20.39 14.01 -9.26
CA ALA A 389 19.83 12.68 -9.24
C ALA A 389 20.89 11.56 -9.16
N GLY A 390 22.12 11.81 -9.62
CA GLY A 390 23.20 10.82 -9.62
C GLY A 390 23.86 10.64 -8.26
N SER A 391 24.19 11.73 -7.57
CA SER A 391 24.78 11.72 -6.23
C SER A 391 23.74 11.61 -5.10
N ALA A 392 22.45 11.81 -5.40
CA ALA A 392 21.39 12.02 -4.43
C ALA A 392 21.65 13.21 -3.49
N GLU A 393 22.54 14.12 -3.90
CA GLU A 393 22.80 15.37 -3.21
C GLU A 393 22.05 16.52 -3.88
N GLY A 394 21.78 17.56 -3.10
CA GLY A 394 21.18 18.78 -3.62
C GLY A 394 21.67 19.97 -2.84
N PHE A 395 21.47 21.14 -3.42
CA PHE A 395 21.73 22.40 -2.76
C PHE A 395 20.50 23.28 -2.79
N LEU A 396 20.32 24.01 -1.71
CA LEU A 396 19.33 25.06 -1.61
C LEU A 396 20.06 26.38 -1.46
N GLN A 397 19.82 27.29 -2.40
CA GLN A 397 20.35 28.63 -2.37
C GLN A 397 19.20 29.62 -2.17
N VAL A 398 19.29 30.43 -1.12
CA VAL A 398 18.39 31.57 -0.93
C VAL A 398 18.92 32.71 -1.80
N ARG A 399 18.17 33.12 -2.82
CA ARG A 399 18.56 34.21 -3.73
C ARG A 399 18.11 35.57 -3.22
N GLU A 400 16.91 35.64 -2.64
CA GLU A 400 16.31 36.85 -2.06
C GLU A 400 15.46 36.45 -0.85
N SER A 401 15.49 37.25 0.23
CA SER A 401 14.70 37.06 1.45
C SER A 401 13.72 38.19 1.70
#